data_AF-A0AAU3Q990-F1
#
_entry.id   AF-A0AAU3Q990-F1
#
_cell.length_a   1.000
_cell.length_b   1.000
_cell.length_c   1.000
_cell.angle_alpha   90.00
_cell.angle_beta   90.00
_cell.angle_gamma   90.00
#
_symmetry.space_group_name_H-M   'P 1'
#
loop_
_entity.id
_entity.type
_entity.pdbx_description
1 polymer ?
#
loop_
_entity_poly.entity_id
_entity_poly.type
_entity_poly.pdbx_seq_one_letter_code
_entity_poly.pdbx_strand_id
1 'polypeptide(L)'
;MTDPAVHAAAALASAATSTAVAAAYPFLGLGAQAAPLLDRAATSALTAVLATAPTEVGSIRLGGCEGVRDGAEPLHLPPAEHRDGWWLVCDPIDGSLNAARGGPRAVSVVAMGPTAPRLNLADEQSIFAIGSHSVDVGAVFETGRWAEVITDHLRGPETTAFLNRDDNRALHYRLGGSPARRIGSRSGYRPSLAGAGWFAVGDATITLPLECALEFGRIGLVEARIQSTIYHSWSGLVVSRDTIYEHPQGLLGYLDQYVAARALGDTDTLRALFTAAELERFAAAGSSIEEVTTPLDRDSFGVGPGAVIAISALSTPNDQRIDFADGLLQDPVWNPATRYLHVDTLVIGPDIYEQTIVPIEVDNTAALLAPLRQWYDTMHWSSPADEPVLRAWSEGRTIDGDNAIGMLAL
;
A
#
# COMPACT_ATOMS: atom_id res chain seq x y z
N MET A 1 13.31 8.51 26.35
CA MET A 1 14.54 8.38 25.53
C MET A 1 14.14 7.56 24.33
N THR A 2 14.18 8.13 23.13
CA THR A 2 13.79 7.44 21.90
C THR A 2 14.84 6.37 21.55
N ASP A 3 14.38 5.18 21.18
CA ASP A 3 15.22 4.05 20.82
C ASP A 3 16.04 4.35 19.54
N PRO A 4 17.38 4.33 19.57
CA PRO A 4 18.23 4.54 18.39
C PRO A 4 17.90 3.61 17.22
N ALA A 5 17.46 2.38 17.49
CA ALA A 5 17.10 1.42 16.45
C ALA A 5 15.86 1.87 15.65
N VAL A 6 14.88 2.49 16.32
CA VAL A 6 13.66 3.02 15.69
C VAL A 6 13.98 4.17 14.74
N HIS A 7 14.85 5.09 15.15
CA HIS A 7 15.29 6.19 14.28
C HIS A 7 16.13 5.71 13.09
N ALA A 8 17.01 4.72 13.31
CA ALA A 8 17.79 4.12 12.24
C ALA A 8 16.89 3.38 11.23
N ALA A 9 15.87 2.65 11.70
CA ALA A 9 14.89 1.99 10.85
C ALA A 9 14.03 3.02 10.08
N ALA A 10 13.60 4.10 10.72
CA ALA A 10 12.85 5.18 10.08
C ALA A 10 13.65 5.85 8.95
N ALA A 11 14.93 6.17 9.21
CA ALA A 11 15.82 6.73 8.19
C ALA A 11 16.07 5.76 7.03
N LEU A 12 16.25 4.47 7.32
CA LEU A 12 16.43 3.44 6.30
C LEU A 12 15.17 3.26 5.43
N ALA A 13 13.99 3.19 6.04
CA ALA A 13 12.71 3.06 5.33
C ALA A 13 12.42 4.30 4.46
N SER A 14 12.69 5.51 4.99
CA SER A 14 12.58 6.76 4.24
C SER A 14 13.51 6.73 3.01
N ALA A 15 14.80 6.45 3.20
CA ALA A 15 15.77 6.36 2.12
C ALA A 15 15.39 5.29 1.08
N ALA A 16 14.89 4.13 1.53
CA ALA A 16 14.50 3.04 0.64
C ALA A 16 13.32 3.44 -0.26
N THR A 17 12.24 3.99 0.31
CA THR A 17 11.05 4.40 -0.45
C THR A 17 11.33 5.59 -1.37
N SER A 18 12.07 6.60 -0.91
CA SER A 18 12.39 7.77 -1.74
C SER A 18 13.32 7.42 -2.91
N THR A 19 14.26 6.49 -2.71
CA THR A 19 15.13 5.99 -3.78
C THR A 19 14.38 5.10 -4.76
N ALA A 20 13.45 4.27 -4.26
CA ALA A 20 12.55 3.49 -5.12
C ALA A 20 11.71 4.40 -6.03
N VAL A 21 11.15 5.50 -5.50
CA VAL A 21 10.48 6.54 -6.29
C VAL A 21 11.42 7.13 -7.34
N ALA A 22 12.65 7.51 -6.97
CA ALA A 22 13.62 8.06 -7.92
C ALA A 22 13.99 7.10 -9.06
N ALA A 23 14.01 5.79 -8.79
CA ALA A 23 14.23 4.76 -9.78
C ALA A 23 13.00 4.51 -10.69
N ALA A 24 11.80 4.64 -10.13
CA ALA A 24 10.53 4.47 -10.85
C ALA A 24 10.14 5.70 -11.70
N TYR A 25 10.53 6.90 -11.29
CA TYR A 25 10.16 8.18 -11.90
C TYR A 25 10.35 8.25 -13.43
N PRO A 26 11.44 7.71 -14.03
CA PRO A 26 11.62 7.70 -15.48
C PRO A 26 10.53 6.96 -16.27
N PHE A 27 9.79 6.05 -15.63
CA PHE A 27 8.78 5.21 -16.28
C PHE A 27 7.35 5.75 -16.15
N LEU A 28 7.18 6.85 -15.41
CA LEU A 28 5.89 7.49 -15.20
C LEU A 28 5.32 7.98 -16.54
N GLY A 29 4.06 7.64 -16.83
CA GLY A 29 3.35 8.13 -18.01
C GLY A 29 3.76 7.52 -19.36
N LEU A 30 4.63 6.50 -19.39
CA LEU A 30 5.08 5.85 -20.62
C LEU A 30 4.11 4.80 -21.20
N GLY A 31 3.03 4.51 -20.50
CA GLY A 31 2.01 3.54 -20.88
C GLY A 31 2.09 2.22 -20.10
N ALA A 32 1.09 1.35 -20.29
CA ALA A 32 0.93 0.12 -19.51
C ALA A 32 2.15 -0.82 -19.56
N GLN A 33 2.85 -0.83 -20.68
CA GLN A 33 4.04 -1.65 -20.92
C GLN A 33 5.23 -1.27 -20.03
N ALA A 34 5.22 -0.07 -19.44
CA ALA A 34 6.26 0.39 -18.54
C ALA A 34 6.04 -0.04 -17.08
N ALA A 35 4.85 -0.54 -16.70
CA ALA A 35 4.57 -0.94 -15.32
C ALA A 35 5.55 -2.00 -14.77
N PRO A 36 5.88 -3.08 -15.51
CA PRO A 36 6.87 -4.05 -15.02
C PRO A 36 8.29 -3.49 -14.91
N LEU A 37 8.64 -2.48 -15.72
CA LEU A 37 9.95 -1.82 -15.66
C LEU A 37 10.05 -0.91 -14.44
N LEU A 38 8.96 -0.21 -14.17
CA LEU A 38 8.77 0.66 -13.02
C LEU A 38 8.93 -0.14 -11.71
N ASP A 39 8.20 -1.26 -11.57
CA ASP A 39 8.28 -2.13 -10.40
C ASP A 39 9.68 -2.72 -10.23
N ARG A 40 10.28 -3.20 -11.32
CA ARG A 40 11.65 -3.74 -11.29
C ARG A 40 12.68 -2.71 -10.82
N ALA A 41 12.63 -1.50 -11.36
CA ALA A 41 13.55 -0.43 -10.99
C ALA A 41 13.38 -0.04 -9.51
N ALA A 42 12.14 0.08 -9.05
CA ALA A 42 11.81 0.34 -7.65
C ALA A 42 12.34 -0.77 -6.73
N THR A 43 12.05 -2.04 -7.03
CA THR A 43 12.50 -3.20 -6.24
C THR A 43 14.02 -3.30 -6.18
N SER A 44 14.71 -3.05 -7.29
CA SER A 44 16.18 -3.08 -7.36
C SER A 44 16.80 -2.00 -6.47
N ALA A 45 16.27 -0.77 -6.55
CA ALA A 45 16.73 0.34 -5.73
C ALA A 45 16.45 0.11 -4.24
N LEU A 46 15.26 -0.38 -3.92
CA LEU A 46 14.85 -0.72 -2.56
C LEU A 46 15.77 -1.81 -1.98
N THR A 47 16.05 -2.87 -2.75
CA THR A 47 17.01 -3.93 -2.38
C THR A 47 18.39 -3.36 -2.07
N ALA A 48 18.91 -2.50 -2.94
CA ALA A 48 20.24 -1.92 -2.79
C ALA A 48 20.36 -1.04 -1.53
N VAL A 49 19.31 -0.26 -1.20
CA VAL A 49 19.28 0.54 0.03
C VAL A 49 19.13 -0.33 1.27
N LEU A 50 18.23 -1.31 1.29
CA LEU A 50 18.06 -2.19 2.44
C LEU A 50 19.31 -3.05 2.73
N ALA A 51 20.10 -3.37 1.72
CA ALA A 51 21.36 -4.09 1.89
C ALA A 51 22.44 -3.28 2.63
N THR A 52 22.27 -1.96 2.76
CA THR A 52 23.19 -1.08 3.51
C THR A 52 22.69 -0.76 4.93
N ALA A 53 21.73 -1.54 5.43
CA ALA A 53 21.14 -1.35 6.75
C ALA A 53 22.22 -1.11 7.83
N PRO A 54 22.06 -0.06 8.65
CA PRO A 54 23.04 0.24 9.69
C PRO A 54 23.00 -0.82 10.79
N THR A 55 24.09 -0.94 11.53
CA THR A 55 24.27 -1.94 12.60
C THR A 55 23.17 -1.89 13.66
N GLU A 56 22.60 -0.71 13.89
CA GLU A 56 21.54 -0.40 14.84
C GLU A 56 20.21 -1.04 14.46
N VAL A 57 19.95 -1.25 13.16
CA VAL A 57 18.78 -1.98 12.66
C VAL A 57 19.02 -3.49 12.72
N GLY A 58 20.27 -3.94 12.63
CA GLY A 58 20.61 -5.37 12.67
C GLY A 58 20.13 -6.10 11.42
N SER A 59 19.72 -7.37 11.56
CA SER A 59 19.27 -8.18 10.42
C SER A 59 17.86 -7.79 9.97
N ILE A 60 17.63 -7.76 8.64
CA ILE A 60 16.29 -7.51 8.07
C ILE A 60 15.76 -8.81 7.48
N ARG A 61 14.49 -9.12 7.78
CA ARG A 61 13.78 -10.27 7.24
C ARG A 61 12.54 -9.83 6.49
N LEU A 62 12.26 -10.53 5.39
CA LEU A 62 11.06 -10.26 4.63
C LEU A 62 9.84 -10.92 5.28
N GLY A 63 8.91 -10.10 5.74
CA GLY A 63 7.56 -10.48 6.15
C GLY A 63 6.63 -10.57 4.93
N GLY A 64 6.81 -9.73 3.92
CA GLY A 64 6.09 -9.79 2.64
C GLY A 64 6.51 -8.67 1.68
N CYS A 65 6.42 -8.92 0.38
CA CYS A 65 6.63 -7.91 -0.66
C CYS A 65 5.58 -8.12 -1.75
N GLU A 66 4.86 -7.07 -2.11
CA GLU A 66 3.92 -7.08 -3.23
C GLU A 66 4.69 -7.25 -4.56
N GLY A 67 4.00 -7.79 -5.58
CA GLY A 67 4.47 -7.76 -6.98
C GLY A 67 4.94 -9.11 -7.52
N VAL A 68 5.45 -10.03 -6.69
CA VAL A 68 5.98 -11.34 -7.17
C VAL A 68 4.90 -12.17 -7.85
N ARG A 69 3.67 -12.17 -7.30
CA ARG A 69 2.50 -12.82 -7.90
C ARG A 69 2.23 -12.30 -9.31
N ASP A 70 2.42 -11.01 -9.52
CA ASP A 70 2.08 -10.32 -10.76
C ASP A 70 3.31 -10.24 -11.71
N GLY A 71 4.37 -11.01 -11.41
CA GLY A 71 5.54 -11.22 -12.25
C GLY A 71 6.68 -10.23 -12.01
N ALA A 72 6.62 -9.42 -10.94
CA ALA A 72 7.72 -8.56 -10.55
C ALA A 72 8.91 -9.37 -10.02
N GLU A 73 10.10 -8.78 -10.10
CA GLU A 73 11.29 -9.40 -9.52
C GLU A 73 11.16 -9.46 -8.00
N PRO A 74 11.53 -10.59 -7.36
CA PRO A 74 11.46 -10.70 -5.91
C PRO A 74 12.49 -9.81 -5.22
N LEU A 75 12.11 -9.25 -4.07
CA LEU A 75 13.03 -8.52 -3.22
C LEU A 75 14.09 -9.46 -2.63
N HIS A 76 15.37 -9.17 -2.87
CA HIS A 76 16.48 -10.01 -2.44
C HIS A 76 17.24 -9.40 -1.26
N LEU A 77 16.90 -9.81 -0.04
CA LEU A 77 17.63 -9.37 1.15
C LEU A 77 18.84 -10.27 1.44
N PRO A 78 19.93 -9.73 2.00
CA PRO A 78 21.02 -10.54 2.54
C PRO A 78 20.48 -11.55 3.58
N PRO A 79 21.09 -12.75 3.70
CA PRO A 79 20.70 -13.71 4.73
C PRO A 79 20.77 -13.07 6.12
N ALA A 80 19.73 -13.25 6.93
CA ALA A 80 19.73 -12.77 8.31
C ALA A 80 20.73 -13.58 9.14
N GLU A 81 21.85 -12.97 9.52
CA GLU A 81 22.93 -13.64 10.28
C GLU A 81 22.60 -13.84 11.78
N HIS A 82 21.65 -13.05 12.31
CA HIS A 82 21.28 -13.07 13.72
C HIS A 82 19.80 -13.42 13.91
N ARG A 83 19.43 -13.88 15.13
CA ARG A 83 18.02 -14.10 15.53
C ARG A 83 17.31 -12.79 15.89
N ASP A 84 18.05 -11.78 16.33
CA ASP A 84 17.52 -10.44 16.57
C ASP A 84 17.56 -9.62 15.27
N GLY A 85 16.48 -8.89 14.99
CA GLY A 85 16.35 -8.17 13.73
C GLY A 85 14.93 -7.69 13.45
N TRP A 86 14.80 -6.87 12.43
CA TRP A 86 13.54 -6.28 12.00
C TRP A 86 12.89 -7.12 10.90
N TRP A 87 11.57 -7.18 10.93
CA TRP A 87 10.73 -7.68 9.85
C TRP A 87 10.29 -6.52 8.97
N LEU A 88 10.23 -6.78 7.68
CA LEU A 88 9.88 -5.80 6.67
C LEU A 88 8.68 -6.28 5.85
N VAL A 89 7.72 -5.38 5.66
CA VAL A 89 6.65 -5.55 4.66
C VAL A 89 6.68 -4.34 3.74
N CYS A 90 6.66 -4.55 2.43
CA CYS A 90 6.75 -3.45 1.48
C CYS A 90 5.90 -3.66 0.25
N ASP A 91 5.59 -2.54 -0.39
CA ASP A 91 5.15 -2.48 -1.78
C ASP A 91 6.10 -1.50 -2.49
N PRO A 92 6.96 -2.00 -3.39
CA PRO A 92 7.91 -1.16 -4.12
C PRO A 92 7.21 0.02 -4.79
N ILE A 93 6.07 -0.21 -5.47
CA ILE A 93 5.17 0.82 -5.99
C ILE A 93 3.72 0.33 -6.01
N ASP A 94 2.95 0.77 -5.01
CA ASP A 94 1.49 0.59 -5.00
C ASP A 94 0.88 1.48 -6.09
N GLY A 95 0.09 0.87 -6.97
CA GLY A 95 -0.51 1.55 -8.13
C GLY A 95 0.40 1.64 -9.36
N SER A 96 1.32 0.69 -9.55
CA SER A 96 2.31 0.69 -10.65
C SER A 96 1.72 0.87 -12.06
N LEU A 97 0.63 0.18 -12.42
CA LEU A 97 -0.03 0.39 -13.73
C LEU A 97 -0.57 1.81 -13.85
N ASN A 98 -1.17 2.32 -12.78
CA ASN A 98 -1.75 3.64 -12.77
C ASN A 98 -0.64 4.70 -12.93
N ALA A 99 0.48 4.56 -12.23
CA ALA A 99 1.68 5.38 -12.42
C ALA A 99 2.25 5.30 -13.84
N ALA A 100 2.40 4.09 -14.37
CA ALA A 100 2.92 3.86 -15.72
C ALA A 100 2.06 4.57 -16.79
N ARG A 101 0.77 4.76 -16.54
CA ARG A 101 -0.15 5.52 -17.42
C ARG A 101 -0.32 6.99 -17.02
N GLY A 102 0.51 7.51 -16.11
CA GLY A 102 0.51 8.93 -15.70
C GLY A 102 -0.62 9.29 -14.75
N GLY A 103 -1.12 8.30 -14.00
CA GLY A 103 -2.20 8.46 -13.05
C GLY A 103 -1.76 9.01 -11.69
N PRO A 104 -2.68 9.64 -10.95
CA PRO A 104 -2.47 10.10 -9.58
C PRO A 104 -2.52 8.93 -8.61
N ARG A 105 -1.96 9.08 -7.41
CA ARG A 105 -1.99 8.09 -6.32
C ARG A 105 -1.18 6.83 -6.67
N ALA A 106 0.13 6.99 -6.68
CA ALA A 106 1.08 5.89 -6.67
C ALA A 106 2.19 6.19 -5.66
N VAL A 107 2.52 5.20 -4.82
CA VAL A 107 3.44 5.40 -3.70
C VAL A 107 4.38 4.21 -3.56
N SER A 108 5.60 4.46 -3.10
CA SER A 108 6.46 3.42 -2.55
C SER A 108 6.27 3.36 -1.03
N VAL A 109 6.17 2.16 -0.45
CA VAL A 109 5.96 1.99 0.98
C VAL A 109 6.80 0.87 1.58
N VAL A 110 7.40 1.15 2.73
CA VAL A 110 8.17 0.20 3.53
C VAL A 110 7.75 0.33 4.99
N ALA A 111 7.22 -0.76 5.55
CA ALA A 111 6.98 -0.94 6.97
C ALA A 111 8.07 -1.85 7.55
N MET A 112 8.67 -1.44 8.67
CA MET A 112 9.65 -2.22 9.42
C MET A 112 9.23 -2.31 10.88
N GLY A 113 9.33 -3.48 11.50
CA GLY A 113 9.07 -3.63 12.94
C GLY A 113 9.72 -4.87 13.55
N PRO A 114 9.73 -4.99 14.88
CA PRO A 114 10.43 -6.07 15.58
C PRO A 114 9.65 -7.40 15.55
N THR A 115 8.37 -7.38 15.17
CA THR A 115 7.47 -8.53 15.32
C THR A 115 7.37 -9.33 14.04
N ALA A 116 7.53 -10.64 14.15
CA ALA A 116 7.26 -11.55 13.03
C ALA A 116 5.75 -11.60 12.76
N PRO A 117 5.29 -11.54 11.50
CA PRO A 117 3.88 -11.72 11.18
C PRO A 117 3.36 -13.07 11.70
N ARG A 118 2.25 -13.05 12.46
CA ARG A 118 1.71 -14.23 13.19
C ARG A 118 1.38 -15.42 12.29
N LEU A 119 0.86 -15.16 11.09
CA LEU A 119 0.41 -16.21 10.17
C LEU A 119 1.29 -16.25 8.91
N ASN A 120 1.77 -17.45 8.58
CA ASN A 120 2.46 -17.72 7.33
C ASN A 120 1.44 -18.04 6.22
N LEU A 121 0.81 -17.00 5.69
CA LEU A 121 -0.15 -17.11 4.60
C LEU A 121 0.55 -16.82 3.27
N ALA A 122 0.08 -17.49 2.21
CA ALA A 122 0.52 -17.18 0.85
C ALA A 122 -0.09 -15.86 0.37
N ASP A 123 0.62 -15.14 -0.50
CA ASP A 123 0.22 -13.81 -0.98
C ASP A 123 -1.13 -13.79 -1.73
N GLU A 124 -1.57 -14.95 -2.25
CA GLU A 124 -2.88 -15.10 -2.87
C GLU A 124 -4.05 -14.97 -1.89
N GLN A 125 -3.78 -15.01 -0.57
CA GLN A 125 -4.80 -14.92 0.45
C GLN A 125 -5.41 -13.51 0.52
N SER A 126 -6.75 -13.43 0.52
CA SER A 126 -7.46 -12.17 0.72
C SER A 126 -7.75 -11.92 2.20
N ILE A 127 -7.73 -10.65 2.58
CA ILE A 127 -8.08 -10.17 3.91
C ILE A 127 -9.25 -9.19 3.78
N PHE A 128 -10.29 -9.36 4.58
CA PHE A 128 -11.26 -8.30 4.81
C PHE A 128 -10.80 -7.50 6.03
N ALA A 129 -10.57 -6.20 5.87
CA ALA A 129 -10.00 -5.37 6.92
C ALA A 129 -10.85 -4.12 7.17
N ILE A 130 -10.75 -3.62 8.40
CA ILE A 130 -11.24 -2.30 8.81
C ILE A 130 -10.07 -1.62 9.54
N GLY A 131 -9.63 -0.47 9.04
CA GLY A 131 -8.64 0.39 9.68
C GLY A 131 -9.26 1.74 9.99
N SER A 132 -8.94 2.32 11.15
CA SER A 132 -9.42 3.65 11.52
C SER A 132 -8.42 4.45 12.37
N HIS A 133 -8.44 5.76 12.15
CA HIS A 133 -7.75 6.76 12.99
C HIS A 133 -8.69 7.44 13.99
N SER A 134 -10.00 7.32 13.82
CA SER A 134 -11.00 8.04 14.64
C SER A 134 -11.87 7.14 15.52
N VAL A 135 -12.01 5.86 15.15
CA VAL A 135 -12.85 4.88 15.87
C VAL A 135 -12.01 3.68 16.27
N ASP A 136 -12.24 3.14 17.47
CA ASP A 136 -11.64 1.87 17.86
C ASP A 136 -12.36 0.71 17.18
N VAL A 137 -11.63 0.04 16.27
CA VAL A 137 -12.11 -1.09 15.48
C VAL A 137 -11.46 -2.43 15.89
N GLY A 138 -10.58 -2.45 16.90
CA GLY A 138 -9.73 -3.62 17.20
C GLY A 138 -10.50 -4.91 17.55
N ALA A 139 -11.71 -4.79 18.10
CA ALA A 139 -12.55 -5.92 18.51
C ALA A 139 -13.87 -6.03 17.72
N VAL A 140 -13.99 -5.39 16.56
CA VAL A 140 -15.28 -5.29 15.85
C VAL A 140 -15.81 -6.62 15.34
N PHE A 141 -14.92 -7.54 14.95
CA PHE A 141 -15.34 -8.88 14.51
C PHE A 141 -15.66 -9.80 15.69
N GLU A 142 -15.00 -9.64 16.83
CA GLU A 142 -15.30 -10.41 18.05
C GLU A 142 -16.64 -10.03 18.66
N THR A 143 -16.96 -8.73 18.64
CA THR A 143 -18.24 -8.20 19.14
C THR A 143 -19.38 -8.31 18.13
N GLY A 144 -19.08 -8.65 16.87
CA GLY A 144 -20.04 -8.70 15.77
C GLY A 144 -20.58 -7.33 15.32
N ARG A 145 -19.96 -6.22 15.78
CA ARG A 145 -20.41 -4.85 15.48
C ARG A 145 -19.80 -4.24 14.22
N TRP A 146 -19.04 -5.02 13.45
CA TRP A 146 -18.31 -4.55 12.27
C TRP A 146 -19.17 -3.74 11.28
N ALA A 147 -20.39 -4.22 10.96
CA ALA A 147 -21.28 -3.56 10.01
C ALA A 147 -21.90 -2.28 10.57
N GLU A 148 -22.22 -2.27 11.87
CA GLU A 148 -22.74 -1.09 12.59
C GLU A 148 -21.69 0.03 12.57
N VAL A 149 -20.44 -0.29 12.92
CA VAL A 149 -19.34 0.69 12.95
C VAL A 149 -19.11 1.35 11.59
N ILE A 150 -19.07 0.57 10.50
CA ILE A 150 -18.93 1.13 9.15
C ILE A 150 -20.15 2.00 8.79
N THR A 151 -21.36 1.52 9.09
CA THR A 151 -22.60 2.23 8.79
C THR A 151 -22.67 3.58 9.51
N ASP A 152 -22.28 3.62 10.78
CA ASP A 152 -22.26 4.84 11.57
C ASP A 152 -21.21 5.82 11.07
N HIS A 153 -20.02 5.34 10.70
CA HIS A 153 -18.97 6.18 10.12
C HIS A 153 -19.38 6.77 8.76
N LEU A 154 -20.02 5.99 7.87
CA LEU A 154 -20.54 6.46 6.58
C LEU A 154 -21.60 7.58 6.73
N ARG A 155 -22.29 7.64 7.87
CA ARG A 155 -23.26 8.71 8.19
C ARG A 155 -22.62 9.88 8.93
N GLY A 156 -21.38 9.71 9.38
CA GLY A 156 -20.60 10.71 10.08
C GLY A 156 -20.06 11.80 9.15
N PRO A 157 -19.38 12.80 9.73
CA PRO A 157 -18.78 13.89 8.98
C PRO A 157 -17.42 13.53 8.36
N GLU A 158 -16.80 12.43 8.80
CA GLU A 158 -15.45 12.04 8.40
C GLU A 158 -15.44 11.18 7.13
N THR A 159 -14.35 11.27 6.37
CA THR A 159 -14.23 10.58 5.09
C THR A 159 -13.95 9.09 5.27
N THR A 160 -14.73 8.26 4.57
CA THR A 160 -14.54 6.81 4.49
C THR A 160 -13.91 6.39 3.15
N ALA A 161 -12.94 5.49 3.17
CA ALA A 161 -12.34 4.92 1.97
C ALA A 161 -12.59 3.42 1.81
N PHE A 162 -12.52 2.93 0.57
CA PHE A 162 -12.45 1.49 0.27
C PHE A 162 -11.86 1.27 -1.13
N LEU A 163 -11.31 0.09 -1.39
CA LEU A 163 -10.91 -0.27 -2.76
C LEU A 163 -12.12 -0.40 -3.69
N ASN A 164 -12.08 0.20 -4.89
CA ASN A 164 -13.11 0.10 -5.93
C ASN A 164 -13.14 -1.30 -6.57
N ARG A 165 -13.46 -2.31 -5.77
CA ARG A 165 -13.76 -3.68 -6.18
C ARG A 165 -15.27 -3.91 -6.12
N ASP A 166 -15.76 -4.83 -6.94
CA ASP A 166 -17.21 -4.98 -7.15
C ASP A 166 -17.94 -5.46 -5.88
N ASP A 167 -17.29 -6.34 -5.13
CA ASP A 167 -17.68 -6.81 -3.80
C ASP A 167 -17.67 -5.70 -2.75
N ASN A 168 -16.59 -4.92 -2.65
CA ASN A 168 -16.49 -3.79 -1.73
C ASN A 168 -17.55 -2.72 -2.03
N ARG A 169 -17.76 -2.42 -3.32
CA ARG A 169 -18.77 -1.46 -3.76
C ARG A 169 -20.18 -1.95 -3.46
N ALA A 170 -20.46 -3.23 -3.66
CA ALA A 170 -21.73 -3.83 -3.29
C ALA A 170 -21.97 -3.78 -1.77
N LEU A 171 -20.93 -4.06 -0.97
CA LEU A 171 -20.98 -3.92 0.49
C LEU A 171 -21.28 -2.47 0.90
N HIS A 172 -20.51 -1.51 0.39
CA HIS A 172 -20.70 -0.07 0.65
C HIS A 172 -22.15 0.37 0.42
N TYR A 173 -22.74 0.05 -0.72
CA TYR A 173 -24.12 0.43 -1.01
C TYR A 173 -25.14 -0.25 -0.08
N ARG A 174 -24.89 -1.49 0.35
CA ARG A 174 -25.76 -2.17 1.32
C ARG A 174 -25.67 -1.57 2.72
N LEU A 175 -24.51 -1.02 3.09
CA LEU A 175 -24.29 -0.35 4.37
C LEU A 175 -24.78 1.11 4.38
N GLY A 176 -25.50 1.55 3.35
CA GLY A 176 -26.10 2.88 3.29
C GLY A 176 -25.26 3.93 2.56
N GLY A 177 -24.26 3.49 1.80
CA GLY A 177 -23.46 4.35 0.94
C GLY A 177 -24.28 5.12 -0.11
N SER A 178 -23.89 6.36 -0.38
CA SER A 178 -24.55 7.22 -1.38
C SER A 178 -24.17 6.84 -2.83
N PRO A 179 -24.90 7.31 -3.85
CA PRO A 179 -24.49 7.17 -5.24
C PRO A 179 -23.08 7.73 -5.50
N ALA A 180 -22.38 7.09 -6.43
CA ALA A 180 -21.02 7.42 -6.81
C ALA A 180 -20.95 8.35 -8.03
N ARG A 181 -19.98 9.27 -8.03
CA ARG A 181 -19.47 9.94 -9.23
C ARG A 181 -18.04 9.51 -9.49
N ARG A 182 -17.63 9.52 -10.76
CA ARG A 182 -16.24 9.28 -11.14
C ARG A 182 -15.37 10.47 -10.78
N ILE A 183 -14.23 10.19 -10.16
CA ILE A 183 -13.16 11.13 -9.86
C ILE A 183 -11.82 10.51 -10.30
N GLY A 184 -10.72 11.22 -10.16
CA GLY A 184 -9.39 10.81 -10.63
C GLY A 184 -9.22 10.79 -12.16
N SER A 185 -8.09 10.20 -12.54
CA SER A 185 -7.68 9.88 -13.92
C SER A 185 -8.37 8.61 -14.43
N ARG A 186 -8.29 8.38 -15.75
CA ARG A 186 -8.69 7.12 -16.42
C ARG A 186 -7.51 6.18 -16.67
N SER A 187 -6.36 6.50 -16.10
CA SER A 187 -5.09 5.81 -16.33
C SER A 187 -5.15 4.34 -15.90
N GLY A 188 -5.56 3.94 -14.70
CA GLY A 188 -5.44 2.53 -14.30
C GLY A 188 -6.56 1.56 -14.75
N TYR A 189 -6.72 0.41 -14.06
CA TYR A 189 -7.74 -0.59 -14.38
C TYR A 189 -9.14 -0.13 -14.01
N ARG A 190 -9.26 0.62 -12.90
CA ARG A 190 -10.54 1.05 -12.36
C ARG A 190 -10.48 2.53 -12.00
N PRO A 191 -11.46 3.35 -12.41
CA PRO A 191 -11.45 4.74 -12.01
C PRO A 191 -11.71 4.87 -10.50
N SER A 192 -11.17 5.91 -9.88
CA SER A 192 -11.62 6.28 -8.53
C SER A 192 -13.06 6.80 -8.57
N LEU A 193 -13.79 6.55 -7.49
CA LEU A 193 -15.18 6.99 -7.31
C LEU A 193 -15.29 7.81 -6.03
N ALA A 194 -16.25 8.73 -5.96
CA ALA A 194 -16.56 9.43 -4.72
C ALA A 194 -18.05 9.67 -4.58
N GLY A 195 -18.51 9.75 -3.35
CA GLY A 195 -19.83 10.22 -2.98
C GLY A 195 -19.73 11.21 -1.82
N ALA A 196 -20.84 11.40 -1.10
CA ALA A 196 -20.83 12.28 0.07
C ALA A 196 -20.16 11.55 1.23
N GLY A 197 -19.04 12.09 1.75
CA GLY A 197 -18.33 11.53 2.90
C GLY A 197 -17.54 10.23 2.62
N TRP A 198 -17.36 9.84 1.35
CA TRP A 198 -16.58 8.65 1.01
C TRP A 198 -15.95 8.72 -0.38
N PHE A 199 -14.88 7.94 -0.57
CA PHE A 199 -14.30 7.65 -1.89
C PHE A 199 -13.90 6.18 -2.02
N ALA A 200 -13.96 5.66 -3.25
CA ALA A 200 -13.45 4.35 -3.59
C ALA A 200 -12.21 4.50 -4.47
N VAL A 201 -11.10 3.93 -4.04
CA VAL A 201 -9.81 4.07 -4.72
C VAL A 201 -9.68 3.03 -5.83
N GLY A 202 -9.24 3.47 -7.00
CA GLY A 202 -9.19 2.63 -8.19
C GLY A 202 -8.14 1.52 -8.12
N ASP A 203 -6.87 1.93 -8.21
CA ASP A 203 -5.76 1.05 -8.58
C ASP A 203 -4.57 1.08 -7.63
N ALA A 204 -4.54 2.04 -6.69
CA ALA A 204 -3.64 1.94 -5.54
C ALA A 204 -4.44 1.37 -4.37
N THR A 205 -3.82 0.47 -3.63
CA THR A 205 -4.44 -0.42 -2.67
C THR A 205 -4.32 0.04 -1.23
N ILE A 206 -3.41 0.97 -0.98
CA ILE A 206 -3.12 1.47 0.35
C ILE A 206 -3.66 2.89 0.44
N THR A 207 -4.68 3.10 1.26
CA THR A 207 -5.15 4.46 1.56
C THR A 207 -4.31 5.07 2.67
N LEU A 208 -3.77 6.25 2.41
CA LEU A 208 -2.91 6.93 3.37
C LEU A 208 -3.73 7.46 4.55
N PRO A 209 -3.12 7.54 5.75
CA PRO A 209 -3.77 8.05 6.97
C PRO A 209 -4.45 9.41 6.80
N LEU A 210 -3.92 10.24 5.90
CA LEU A 210 -4.36 11.61 5.65
C LEU A 210 -5.49 11.70 4.63
N GLU A 211 -5.79 10.61 3.91
CA GLU A 211 -6.85 10.60 2.91
C GLU A 211 -8.22 10.28 3.53
N CYS A 212 -8.28 9.49 4.60
CA CYS A 212 -9.53 9.07 5.25
C CYS A 212 -9.38 8.77 6.74
N ALA A 213 -10.49 8.87 7.48
CA ALA A 213 -10.52 8.51 8.90
C ALA A 213 -10.81 7.01 9.12
N LEU A 214 -11.49 6.35 8.17
CA LEU A 214 -11.77 4.93 8.19
C LEU A 214 -11.65 4.35 6.77
N GLU A 215 -11.01 3.20 6.67
CA GLU A 215 -10.98 2.39 5.45
C GLU A 215 -11.51 0.99 5.74
N PHE A 216 -12.28 0.43 4.79
CA PHE A 216 -12.73 -0.95 4.88
C PHE A 216 -12.69 -1.66 3.53
N GLY A 217 -12.71 -2.98 3.57
CA GLY A 217 -12.94 -3.81 2.39
C GLY A 217 -12.02 -5.01 2.29
N ARG A 218 -12.22 -5.79 1.23
CA ARG A 218 -11.33 -6.90 0.88
C ARG A 218 -10.11 -6.40 0.10
N ILE A 219 -8.94 -6.67 0.64
CA ILE A 219 -7.62 -6.29 0.14
C ILE A 219 -6.70 -7.53 0.06
N GLY A 220 -5.52 -7.40 -0.54
CA GLY A 220 -4.52 -8.47 -0.57
C GLY A 220 -3.79 -8.61 0.77
N LEU A 221 -3.03 -9.69 0.94
CA LEU A 221 -2.36 -10.02 2.20
C LEU A 221 -1.30 -8.99 2.57
N VAL A 222 -0.42 -8.65 1.63
CA VAL A 222 0.69 -7.73 1.87
C VAL A 222 0.17 -6.32 2.16
N GLU A 223 -0.81 -5.87 1.38
CA GLU A 223 -1.49 -4.59 1.58
C GLU A 223 -2.14 -4.52 2.95
N ALA A 224 -2.79 -5.59 3.41
CA ALA A 224 -3.38 -5.65 4.74
C ALA A 224 -2.35 -5.55 5.86
N ARG A 225 -1.16 -6.12 5.68
CA ARG A 225 -0.05 -6.01 6.65
C ARG A 225 0.56 -4.61 6.69
N ILE A 226 0.61 -3.94 5.56
CA ILE A 226 1.00 -2.52 5.49
C ILE A 226 -0.08 -1.68 6.17
N GLN A 227 -1.34 -1.89 5.82
CA GLN A 227 -2.50 -1.19 6.37
C GLN A 227 -2.57 -1.33 7.90
N SER A 228 -2.33 -2.52 8.46
CA SER A 228 -2.35 -2.73 9.91
C SER A 228 -1.28 -1.92 10.65
N THR A 229 -0.19 -1.55 9.96
CA THR A 229 0.86 -0.69 10.51
C THR A 229 0.48 0.79 10.46
N ILE A 230 -0.28 1.19 9.44
CA ILE A 230 -0.72 2.57 9.19
C ILE A 230 -1.74 3.05 10.22
N TYR A 231 -2.81 2.27 10.43
CA TYR A 231 -3.96 2.72 11.22
C TYR A 231 -3.73 2.57 12.73
N HIS A 232 -4.28 3.52 13.51
CA HIS A 232 -4.18 3.47 14.97
C HIS A 232 -4.96 2.28 15.56
N SER A 233 -6.16 2.04 15.04
CA SER A 233 -6.95 0.85 15.33
C SER A 233 -7.21 0.09 14.03
N TRP A 234 -7.00 -1.22 14.04
CA TRP A 234 -7.14 -2.08 12.87
C TRP A 234 -7.60 -3.47 13.28
N SER A 235 -8.44 -4.08 12.45
CA SER A 235 -8.91 -5.45 12.62
C SER A 235 -9.13 -6.10 11.25
N GLY A 236 -8.77 -7.38 11.12
CA GLY A 236 -8.88 -8.13 9.87
C GLY A 236 -9.44 -9.55 10.01
N LEU A 237 -9.94 -10.10 8.91
CA LEU A 237 -10.34 -11.51 8.77
C LEU A 237 -9.69 -12.10 7.53
N VAL A 238 -9.14 -13.31 7.67
CA VAL A 238 -8.76 -14.11 6.50
C VAL A 238 -10.02 -14.58 5.81
N VAL A 239 -10.20 -14.25 4.52
CA VAL A 239 -11.42 -14.53 3.75
C VAL A 239 -11.12 -15.16 2.40
N SER A 240 -12.02 -15.99 1.90
CA SER A 240 -11.92 -16.57 0.56
C SER A 240 -12.56 -15.67 -0.48
N ARG A 241 -11.75 -15.14 -1.40
CA ARG A 241 -12.25 -14.35 -2.55
C ARG A 241 -13.24 -15.16 -3.38
N ASP A 242 -12.91 -16.41 -3.66
CA ASP A 242 -13.67 -17.23 -4.61
C ASP A 242 -15.02 -17.61 -3.99
N THR A 243 -15.05 -17.99 -2.70
CA THR A 243 -16.30 -18.27 -1.99
C THR A 243 -17.15 -17.00 -1.80
N ILE A 244 -16.56 -15.82 -1.61
CA ILE A 244 -17.30 -14.54 -1.54
C ILE A 244 -18.10 -14.30 -2.83
N TYR A 245 -17.51 -14.58 -4.00
CA TYR A 245 -18.18 -14.39 -5.29
C TYR A 245 -19.32 -15.39 -5.53
N GLU A 246 -19.24 -16.58 -4.95
CA GLU A 246 -20.29 -17.61 -5.02
C GLU A 246 -21.39 -17.42 -3.97
N HIS A 247 -21.11 -16.67 -2.90
CA HIS A 247 -22.05 -16.50 -1.81
C HIS A 247 -23.32 -15.73 -2.27
N PRO A 248 -24.55 -16.24 -2.03
CA PRO A 248 -25.79 -15.63 -2.56
C PRO A 248 -26.03 -14.18 -2.12
N GLN A 249 -25.51 -13.82 -0.95
CA GLN A 249 -25.61 -12.48 -0.40
C GLN A 249 -24.31 -11.68 -0.57
N GLY A 250 -23.35 -12.18 -1.35
CA GLY A 250 -22.03 -11.60 -1.56
C GLY A 250 -21.26 -11.41 -0.26
N LEU A 251 -20.37 -10.42 -0.24
CA LEU A 251 -19.46 -10.13 0.86
C LEU A 251 -20.17 -9.89 2.21
N LEU A 252 -21.29 -9.15 2.22
CA LEU A 252 -22.05 -8.87 3.46
C LEU A 252 -22.49 -10.17 4.14
N GLY A 253 -23.20 -11.04 3.41
CA GLY A 253 -23.70 -12.29 4.00
C GLY A 253 -22.59 -13.29 4.29
N TYR A 254 -21.49 -13.27 3.52
CA TYR A 254 -20.31 -14.07 3.81
C TYR A 254 -19.72 -13.68 5.18
N LEU A 255 -19.55 -12.38 5.43
CA LEU A 255 -19.02 -11.87 6.70
C LEU A 255 -19.98 -12.12 7.87
N ASP A 256 -21.28 -11.96 7.67
CA ASP A 256 -22.30 -12.27 8.69
C ASP A 256 -22.27 -13.75 9.07
N GLN A 257 -22.21 -14.65 8.09
CA GLN A 257 -22.08 -16.09 8.32
C GLN A 257 -20.76 -16.43 9.03
N TYR A 258 -19.66 -15.81 8.62
CA TYR A 258 -18.33 -15.99 9.21
C TYR A 258 -18.33 -15.63 10.70
N VAL A 259 -18.77 -14.42 11.03
CA VAL A 259 -18.79 -13.91 12.41
C VAL A 259 -19.75 -14.74 13.28
N ALA A 260 -20.92 -15.11 12.75
CA ALA A 260 -21.88 -15.95 13.47
C ALA A 260 -21.33 -17.36 13.75
N ALA A 261 -20.75 -18.02 12.73
CA ALA A 261 -20.14 -19.34 12.87
C ALA A 261 -19.01 -19.31 13.90
N ARG A 262 -18.18 -18.27 13.86
CA ARG A 262 -17.09 -18.08 14.83
C ARG A 262 -17.60 -17.91 16.25
N ALA A 263 -18.62 -17.07 16.47
CA ALA A 263 -19.21 -16.86 17.78
C ALA A 263 -19.79 -18.17 18.39
N LEU A 264 -20.21 -19.10 17.54
CA LEU A 264 -20.71 -20.42 17.94
C LEU A 264 -19.63 -21.50 18.05
N GLY A 265 -18.39 -21.23 17.60
CA GLY A 265 -17.35 -22.26 17.46
C GLY A 265 -17.69 -23.32 16.41
N ASP A 266 -18.47 -22.97 15.39
CA ASP A 266 -18.89 -23.88 14.32
C ASP A 266 -17.78 -24.03 13.27
N THR A 267 -16.86 -24.95 13.55
CA THR A 267 -15.71 -25.25 12.69
C THR A 267 -16.14 -25.73 11.30
N ASP A 268 -17.24 -26.48 11.17
CA ASP A 268 -17.66 -27.01 9.87
C ASP A 268 -18.16 -25.89 8.94
N THR A 269 -18.96 -24.97 9.49
CA THR A 269 -19.38 -23.78 8.74
C THR A 269 -18.19 -22.90 8.37
N LEU A 270 -17.23 -22.70 9.29
CA LEU A 270 -16.01 -21.95 9.00
C LEU A 270 -15.18 -22.58 7.87
N ARG A 271 -15.03 -23.91 7.84
CA ARG A 271 -14.33 -24.60 6.75
C ARG A 271 -15.04 -24.43 5.41
N ALA A 272 -16.38 -24.43 5.41
CA ALA A 272 -17.18 -24.25 4.19
C ALA A 272 -17.06 -22.84 3.57
N LEU A 273 -16.52 -21.86 4.31
CA LEU A 273 -16.25 -20.50 3.82
C LEU A 273 -14.93 -20.39 3.04
N PHE A 274 -14.19 -21.49 2.87
CA PHE A 274 -12.95 -21.55 2.11
C PHE A 274 -12.99 -22.67 1.08
N THR A 275 -12.22 -22.50 0.01
CA THR A 275 -12.01 -23.54 -0.99
C THR A 275 -11.15 -24.67 -0.45
N ALA A 276 -11.26 -25.88 -1.04
CA ALA A 276 -10.41 -27.01 -0.67
C ALA A 276 -8.91 -26.68 -0.82
N ALA A 277 -8.53 -25.95 -1.87
CA ALA A 277 -7.15 -25.53 -2.11
C ALA A 277 -6.64 -24.54 -1.05
N GLU A 278 -7.47 -23.62 -0.55
CA GLU A 278 -7.11 -22.73 0.57
C GLU A 278 -6.90 -23.53 1.85
N LEU A 279 -7.81 -24.46 2.17
CA LEU A 279 -7.69 -25.31 3.35
C LEU A 279 -6.43 -26.18 3.31
N GLU A 280 -6.08 -26.74 2.15
CA GLU A 280 -4.83 -27.47 1.96
C GLU A 280 -3.60 -26.58 2.18
N ARG A 281 -3.61 -25.33 1.69
CA ARG A 281 -2.52 -24.38 1.95
C ARG A 281 -2.39 -24.03 3.43
N PHE A 282 -3.49 -23.81 4.13
CA PHE A 282 -3.45 -23.56 5.58
C PHE A 282 -2.85 -24.75 6.34
N ALA A 283 -3.27 -25.96 6.00
CA ALA A 283 -2.73 -27.18 6.60
C ALA A 283 -1.23 -27.37 6.29
N ALA A 284 -0.81 -27.09 5.05
CA ALA A 284 0.61 -27.15 4.65
C ALA A 284 1.47 -26.10 5.37
N ALA A 285 0.89 -24.95 5.70
CA ALA A 285 1.52 -23.92 6.54
C ALA A 285 1.45 -24.23 8.05
N GLY A 286 0.86 -25.36 8.43
CA GLY A 286 0.73 -25.78 9.83
C GLY A 286 -0.31 -24.99 10.63
N SER A 287 -1.25 -24.30 9.97
CA SER A 287 -2.29 -23.50 10.62
C SER A 287 -3.62 -24.25 10.67
N SER A 288 -4.28 -24.24 11.84
CA SER A 288 -5.64 -24.76 11.98
C SER A 288 -6.69 -23.78 11.43
N ILE A 289 -7.91 -24.26 11.17
CA ILE A 289 -8.98 -23.37 10.73
C ILE A 289 -9.39 -22.39 11.84
N GLU A 290 -9.34 -22.81 13.10
CA GLU A 290 -9.59 -21.96 14.27
C GLU A 290 -8.56 -20.82 14.36
N GLU A 291 -7.28 -21.13 14.12
CA GLU A 291 -6.20 -20.15 14.09
C GLU A 291 -6.35 -19.16 12.92
N VAL A 292 -6.57 -19.67 11.70
CA VAL A 292 -6.73 -18.85 10.49
C VAL A 292 -7.95 -17.93 10.59
N THR A 293 -9.02 -18.42 11.19
CA THR A 293 -10.26 -17.65 11.32
C THR A 293 -10.27 -16.69 12.49
N THR A 294 -9.19 -16.66 13.28
CA THR A 294 -9.06 -15.72 14.39
C THR A 294 -8.85 -14.32 13.89
N PRO A 295 -9.68 -13.33 14.33
CA PRO A 295 -9.50 -11.93 14.02
C PRO A 295 -8.05 -11.54 14.16
N LEU A 296 -7.58 -10.88 13.12
CA LEU A 296 -6.24 -10.38 13.00
C LEU A 296 -6.23 -9.02 13.66
N ASP A 297 -5.31 -8.83 14.59
CA ASP A 297 -5.09 -7.55 15.25
C ASP A 297 -3.84 -6.85 14.65
N ARG A 298 -3.77 -5.54 14.91
CA ARG A 298 -2.63 -4.70 14.54
C ARG A 298 -1.30 -5.23 15.09
N ASP A 299 -1.31 -5.73 16.31
CA ASP A 299 -0.09 -6.01 17.07
C ASP A 299 0.65 -7.26 16.56
N SER A 300 -0.07 -8.19 15.96
CA SER A 300 0.47 -9.49 15.58
C SER A 300 0.40 -9.79 14.08
N PHE A 301 -0.42 -9.06 13.31
CA PHE A 301 -0.60 -9.38 11.90
C PHE A 301 0.48 -8.78 10.98
N GLY A 302 0.81 -7.51 11.20
CA GLY A 302 1.85 -6.79 10.46
C GLY A 302 3.24 -7.01 11.06
N VAL A 303 4.00 -5.93 11.21
CA VAL A 303 5.33 -5.93 11.85
C VAL A 303 5.30 -5.46 13.31
N GLY A 304 4.09 -5.30 13.85
CA GLY A 304 3.75 -5.21 15.27
C GLY A 304 3.92 -3.84 15.93
N PRO A 305 3.69 -3.75 17.26
CA PRO A 305 3.84 -2.51 18.00
C PRO A 305 5.31 -2.10 18.03
N GLY A 306 5.60 -0.83 17.77
CA GLY A 306 6.99 -0.36 17.59
C GLY A 306 7.42 -0.22 16.13
N ALA A 307 6.56 -0.59 15.19
CA ALA A 307 6.82 -0.45 13.77
C ALA A 307 7.01 1.00 13.32
N VAL A 308 7.88 1.18 12.33
CA VAL A 308 8.00 2.41 11.54
C VAL A 308 7.52 2.12 10.13
N ILE A 309 6.86 3.09 9.50
CA ILE A 309 6.45 3.02 8.11
C ILE A 309 6.86 4.30 7.41
N ALA A 310 7.51 4.17 6.26
CA ALA A 310 7.80 5.27 5.35
C ALA A 310 6.97 5.10 4.07
N ILE A 311 6.46 6.22 3.56
CA ILE A 311 5.62 6.28 2.37
C ILE A 311 6.10 7.46 1.53
N SER A 312 6.56 7.20 0.30
CA SER A 312 7.04 8.22 -0.63
C SER A 312 6.14 8.29 -1.86
N ALA A 313 5.69 9.49 -2.24
CA ALA A 313 4.83 9.65 -3.41
C ALA A 313 5.63 9.57 -4.71
N LEU A 314 5.18 8.73 -5.64
CA LEU A 314 5.54 8.77 -7.06
C LEU A 314 4.55 9.65 -7.82
N SER A 315 3.27 9.59 -7.44
CA SER A 315 2.26 10.55 -7.87
C SER A 315 1.26 10.83 -6.76
N THR A 316 0.87 12.10 -6.62
CA THR A 316 0.05 12.60 -5.51
C THR A 316 -1.34 11.97 -5.50
N PRO A 317 -1.91 11.65 -4.32
CA PRO A 317 -3.32 11.34 -4.17
C PRO A 317 -4.24 12.56 -4.34
N ASN A 318 -3.69 13.78 -4.39
CA ASN A 318 -4.46 15.01 -4.40
C ASN A 318 -5.35 15.12 -5.65
N ASP A 319 -6.66 14.96 -5.46
CA ASP A 319 -7.68 15.24 -6.45
C ASP A 319 -8.50 16.44 -5.97
N GLN A 320 -8.46 17.53 -6.73
CA GLN A 320 -9.17 18.78 -6.40
C GLN A 320 -10.69 18.63 -6.22
N ARG A 321 -11.26 17.47 -6.58
CA ARG A 321 -12.69 17.16 -6.40
C ARG A 321 -13.00 16.47 -5.06
N ILE A 322 -11.98 16.08 -4.31
CA ILE A 322 -12.09 15.59 -2.93
C ILE A 322 -11.51 16.66 -2.01
N ASP A 323 -12.22 16.95 -0.92
CA ASP A 323 -11.71 17.76 0.16
C ASP A 323 -10.90 16.86 1.09
N PHE A 324 -9.60 16.78 0.83
CA PHE A 324 -8.67 16.03 1.65
C PHE A 324 -8.12 16.90 2.77
N ALA A 325 -7.62 16.25 3.84
CA ALA A 325 -6.88 16.98 4.87
C ALA A 325 -5.62 17.64 4.29
N ASP A 326 -5.19 18.75 4.90
CA ASP A 326 -3.90 19.35 4.61
C ASP A 326 -2.76 18.33 4.86
N GLY A 327 -1.69 18.41 4.08
CA GLY A 327 -0.51 17.55 4.24
C GLY A 327 -0.51 16.28 3.40
N LEU A 328 -1.36 16.17 2.38
CA LEU A 328 -1.21 15.10 1.38
C LEU A 328 0.20 15.11 0.76
N LEU A 329 0.73 13.91 0.48
CA LEU A 329 2.00 13.77 -0.23
C LEU A 329 1.91 14.39 -1.63
N GLN A 330 2.95 15.12 -2.03
CA GLN A 330 3.02 15.83 -3.32
C GLN A 330 3.84 15.05 -4.37
N ASP A 331 3.65 15.41 -5.64
CA ASP A 331 4.41 14.84 -6.75
C ASP A 331 5.92 15.13 -6.61
N PRO A 332 6.82 14.21 -7.00
CA PRO A 332 8.24 14.47 -7.04
C PRO A 332 8.61 15.61 -8.00
N VAL A 333 9.58 16.43 -7.60
CA VAL A 333 10.06 17.58 -8.38
C VAL A 333 11.51 17.39 -8.76
N TRP A 334 11.78 17.24 -10.07
CA TRP A 334 13.14 17.18 -10.61
C TRP A 334 13.74 18.57 -10.77
N ASN A 335 14.92 18.79 -10.20
CA ASN A 335 15.72 20.01 -10.37
C ASN A 335 16.96 19.74 -11.24
N PRO A 336 16.93 20.08 -12.54
CA PRO A 336 18.06 19.81 -13.44
C PRO A 336 19.30 20.65 -13.13
N ALA A 337 19.16 21.79 -12.46
CA ALA A 337 20.29 22.67 -12.14
C ALA A 337 21.14 22.11 -10.99
N THR A 338 20.51 21.46 -10.01
CA THR A 338 21.21 20.86 -8.86
C THR A 338 21.40 19.36 -9.00
N ARG A 339 20.73 18.71 -9.96
CA ARG A 339 20.72 17.25 -10.15
C ARG A 339 20.04 16.48 -9.00
N TYR A 340 19.05 17.11 -8.37
CA TYR A 340 18.26 16.48 -7.30
C TYR A 340 16.83 16.21 -7.74
N LEU A 341 16.33 15.02 -7.43
CA LEU A 341 14.89 14.75 -7.36
C LEU A 341 14.43 14.98 -5.93
N HIS A 342 13.47 15.88 -5.74
CA HIS A 342 12.83 16.12 -4.46
C HIS A 342 11.59 15.24 -4.33
N VAL A 343 11.60 14.32 -3.36
CA VAL A 343 10.52 13.36 -3.13
C VAL A 343 9.85 13.68 -1.80
N ASP A 344 8.53 13.80 -1.79
CA ASP A 344 7.76 14.01 -0.57
C ASP A 344 7.51 12.66 0.13
N THR A 345 7.93 12.56 1.39
CA THR A 345 7.94 11.32 2.17
C THR A 345 7.33 11.54 3.54
N LEU A 346 6.36 10.69 3.90
CA LEU A 346 5.75 10.61 5.22
C LEU A 346 6.35 9.42 5.98
N VAL A 347 6.77 9.65 7.21
CA VAL A 347 7.26 8.62 8.14
C VAL A 347 6.39 8.61 9.40
N ILE A 348 5.89 7.43 9.76
CA ILE A 348 5.05 7.21 10.94
C ILE A 348 5.67 6.13 11.82
N GLY A 349 5.67 6.33 13.13
CA GLY A 349 6.14 5.36 14.13
C GLY A 349 5.61 5.70 15.53
N PRO A 350 6.04 5.01 16.60
CA PRO A 350 5.51 5.19 17.96
C PRO A 350 5.58 6.62 18.48
N ASP A 351 6.65 7.34 18.13
CA ASP A 351 6.88 8.74 18.50
C ASP A 351 7.29 9.59 17.27
N ILE A 352 6.97 9.12 16.06
CA ILE A 352 7.38 9.74 14.80
C ILE A 352 6.13 10.00 13.97
N TYR A 353 5.95 11.26 13.57
CA TYR A 353 5.00 11.65 12.55
C TYR A 353 5.61 12.84 11.81
N GLU A 354 6.30 12.55 10.71
CA GLU A 354 7.11 13.53 10.01
C GLU A 354 6.90 13.41 8.50
N GLN A 355 6.55 14.54 7.88
CA GLN A 355 6.52 14.68 6.43
C GLN A 355 7.67 15.58 6.00
N THR A 356 8.51 15.08 5.12
CA THR A 356 9.73 15.77 4.66
C THR A 356 9.93 15.60 3.18
N ILE A 357 10.47 16.65 2.55
CA ILE A 357 11.01 16.56 1.19
C ILE A 357 12.42 15.99 1.27
N VAL A 358 12.59 14.76 0.80
CA VAL A 358 13.86 14.06 0.73
C VAL A 358 14.57 14.39 -0.60
N PRO A 359 15.74 15.04 -0.57
CA PRO A 359 16.52 15.31 -1.76
C PRO A 359 17.35 14.08 -2.17
N ILE A 360 17.11 13.55 -3.38
CA ILE A 360 17.89 12.45 -3.96
C ILE A 360 18.85 12.98 -5.00
N GLU A 361 20.15 12.93 -4.70
CA GLU A 361 21.21 13.28 -5.65
C GLU A 361 21.38 12.14 -6.67
N VAL A 362 20.85 12.33 -7.88
CA VAL A 362 20.75 11.24 -8.87
C VAL A 362 22.13 10.68 -9.23
N ASP A 363 23.12 11.54 -9.41
CA ASP A 363 24.44 11.15 -9.92
C ASP A 363 25.26 10.34 -8.91
N ASN A 364 25.06 10.58 -7.61
CA ASN A 364 25.83 9.97 -6.52
C ASN A 364 25.07 8.85 -5.79
N THR A 365 23.79 8.62 -6.11
CA THR A 365 23.01 7.55 -5.48
C THR A 365 23.38 6.21 -6.10
N ALA A 366 24.22 5.43 -5.40
CA ALA A 366 24.72 4.13 -5.86
C ALA A 366 23.60 3.11 -6.13
N ALA A 367 22.48 3.21 -5.41
CA ALA A 367 21.30 2.36 -5.59
C ALA A 367 20.54 2.60 -6.91
N LEU A 368 20.79 3.73 -7.60
CA LEU A 368 20.24 3.96 -8.94
C LEU A 368 21.10 3.24 -9.99
N LEU A 369 20.47 2.59 -10.96
CA LEU A 369 21.21 1.96 -12.06
C LEU A 369 21.80 3.01 -13.01
N ALA A 370 22.96 2.72 -13.61
CA ALA A 370 23.65 3.66 -14.50
C ALA A 370 22.77 4.14 -15.69
N PRO A 371 21.96 3.30 -16.35
CA PRO A 371 21.03 3.76 -17.38
C PRO A 371 20.00 4.78 -16.85
N LEU A 372 19.52 4.62 -15.61
CA LEU A 372 18.56 5.57 -15.02
C LEU A 372 19.22 6.93 -14.78
N ARG A 373 20.45 6.95 -14.27
CA ARG A 373 21.22 8.21 -14.12
C ARG A 373 21.39 8.93 -15.45
N GLN A 374 21.73 8.20 -16.51
CA GLN A 374 21.87 8.76 -17.86
C GLN A 374 20.53 9.31 -18.38
N TRP A 375 19.39 8.69 -18.07
CA TRP A 375 18.09 9.22 -18.46
C TRP A 375 17.85 10.63 -17.89
N TYR A 376 18.21 10.86 -16.62
CA TYR A 376 18.08 12.20 -16.00
C TYR A 376 18.97 13.27 -16.67
N ASP A 377 20.07 12.91 -17.34
CA ASP A 377 20.86 13.84 -18.16
C ASP A 377 20.07 14.36 -19.38
N THR A 378 19.19 13.53 -19.93
CA THR A 378 18.39 13.86 -21.11
C THR A 378 17.12 14.63 -20.77
N MET A 379 16.72 14.63 -19.48
CA MET A 379 15.49 15.27 -19.03
C MET A 379 15.70 16.77 -18.83
N HIS A 380 15.44 17.53 -19.88
CA HIS A 380 15.36 18.99 -19.82
C HIS A 380 13.90 19.42 -19.74
N TRP A 381 13.43 19.77 -18.54
CA TRP A 381 12.20 20.55 -18.43
C TRP A 381 12.47 21.96 -18.95
N SER A 382 11.70 22.39 -19.94
CA SER A 382 11.54 23.81 -20.23
C SER A 382 10.83 24.46 -19.03
N SER A 383 11.63 25.09 -18.16
CA SER A 383 11.32 26.07 -17.11
C SER A 383 9.91 26.09 -16.46
N PRO A 384 9.81 26.00 -15.11
CA PRO A 384 8.56 26.12 -14.33
C PRO A 384 8.04 27.57 -14.18
N ALA A 385 8.44 28.50 -15.05
CA ALA A 385 8.02 29.91 -14.96
C ALA A 385 6.61 30.18 -15.49
N ASP A 386 6.00 29.24 -16.23
CA ASP A 386 4.64 29.38 -16.75
C ASP A 386 3.84 28.09 -16.49
N GLU A 387 2.83 28.22 -15.63
CA GLU A 387 1.81 27.24 -15.21
C GLU A 387 2.24 26.12 -14.23
N PRO A 388 1.51 25.95 -13.11
CA PRO A 388 1.69 24.78 -12.27
C PRO A 388 1.34 23.53 -13.07
N VAL A 389 2.14 22.48 -12.87
CA VAL A 389 2.05 21.09 -13.36
C VAL A 389 0.62 20.53 -13.41
N LEU A 390 -0.30 21.10 -12.63
CA LEU A 390 -1.74 20.87 -12.64
C LEU A 390 -2.43 20.89 -14.03
N ARG A 391 -1.97 21.66 -15.03
CA ARG A 391 -2.66 21.72 -16.35
C ARG A 391 -2.31 20.60 -17.32
N ALA A 392 -1.05 20.19 -17.42
CA ALA A 392 -0.64 19.15 -18.37
C ALA A 392 -1.26 17.77 -18.07
N TRP A 393 -1.51 17.48 -16.78
CA TRP A 393 -2.08 16.22 -16.30
C TRP A 393 -3.59 16.16 -16.51
N SER A 394 -4.26 17.32 -16.58
CA SER A 394 -5.68 17.42 -16.95
C SER A 394 -5.93 17.29 -18.46
N GLU A 395 -4.88 17.42 -19.29
CA GLU A 395 -4.98 17.49 -20.75
C GLU A 395 -4.32 16.31 -21.50
N GLY A 396 -3.74 15.33 -20.80
CA GLY A 396 -3.23 14.09 -21.41
C GLY A 396 -1.98 14.29 -22.29
N ARG A 397 -1.07 15.21 -21.93
CA ARG A 397 0.20 15.37 -22.66
C ARG A 397 1.19 14.27 -22.25
N THR A 398 1.62 13.48 -23.22
CA THR A 398 2.64 12.43 -23.10
C THR A 398 4.04 13.04 -23.01
N ILE A 399 4.87 12.53 -22.10
CA ILE A 399 6.33 12.70 -22.16
C ILE A 399 6.83 11.90 -23.36
N ASP A 400 7.75 12.45 -24.17
CA ASP A 400 8.35 11.75 -25.31
C ASP A 400 9.07 10.47 -24.82
N GLY A 401 8.41 9.33 -25.00
CA GLY A 401 8.68 8.07 -24.29
C GLY A 401 9.66 7.12 -24.98
N ASP A 402 10.23 7.49 -26.12
CA ASP A 402 11.03 6.57 -26.95
C ASP A 402 12.41 6.25 -26.35
N ASN A 403 12.94 7.09 -25.44
CA ASN A 403 14.26 6.86 -24.83
C ASN A 403 14.23 5.96 -23.59
N ALA A 404 13.15 5.94 -22.80
CA ALA A 404 13.13 5.23 -21.52
C ALA A 404 12.84 3.72 -21.65
N ILE A 405 11.97 3.33 -22.58
CA ILE A 405 11.60 1.91 -22.79
C ILE A 405 12.77 1.10 -23.39
N GLY A 406 13.65 1.75 -24.17
CA GLY A 406 14.82 1.10 -24.76
C GLY A 406 15.97 0.81 -23.77
N MET A 407 16.00 1.46 -22.60
CA MET A 407 17.17 1.44 -21.71
C MET A 407 17.19 0.28 -20.69
N LEU A 408 16.10 -0.48 -20.54
CA LEU A 408 16.03 -1.68 -19.68
C LEU A 408 15.76 -2.98 -20.45
N ALA A 409 15.80 -2.94 -21.79
CA ALA A 409 15.84 -4.14 -22.64
C ALA A 409 17.27 -4.70 -22.80
N LEU A 410 18.22 -4.17 -22.02
CA LEU A 410 19.60 -4.62 -21.79
C LEU A 410 19.76 -4.92 -20.30
#